data_AF-A0A4Y6I734-F1
#
_entry.id   AF-A0A4Y6I734-F1
#
_cell.length_a   1.000
_cell.length_b   1.000
_cell.length_c   1.000
_cell.angle_alpha   90.00
_cell.angle_beta   90.00
_cell.angle_gamma   90.00
#
_symmetry.space_group_name_H-M   'P 1'
#
loop_
_entity.id
_entity.type
_entity.pdbx_description
1 polymer ?
#
loop_
_entity_poly.entity_id
_entity_poly.type
_entity_poly.pdbx_seq_one_letter_code
_entity_poly.pdbx_strand_id
1 'polypeptide(L)'
;MAKFTTYNGLNPIYDEIKAKQYLKTIQEFLKNHAKQANVSGFIVGISGGIDSALVYAIAKSVFPQSTYGFVMPIIKMSDSDLNHINQLEKQFDDKFTFINLTETFYAITQANKSTHPLSIANIKPRLRMTTLYYQAQAKNALVLGTDNYDETFIGYFTKFGDGGADLLPISQLTKGEVKFLAKLMNVPNSIINKDPSAGLWDGQTDEKELGFSYAQLDYYLDHLDNYDLVKQNLPETIINKIEHKHKISQHKRDAIYKPQ
;
A
#
# COMPACT_ATOMS: atom_id res chain seq x y z
N MET A 1 3.86 -15.93 -3.06
CA MET A 1 2.43 -15.59 -2.91
C MET A 1 1.90 -16.26 -1.66
N ALA A 2 1.24 -15.50 -0.80
CA ALA A 2 0.48 -16.11 0.28
C ALA A 2 -0.62 -16.97 -0.38
N LYS A 3 -0.70 -18.26 -0.05
CA LYS A 3 -1.77 -19.12 -0.57
C LYS A 3 -2.68 -19.52 0.59
N PHE A 4 -3.39 -18.53 1.13
CA PHE A 4 -4.45 -18.76 2.14
C PHE A 4 -5.86 -18.43 1.61
N THR A 5 -5.98 -18.17 0.32
CA THR A 5 -7.25 -17.92 -0.35
C THR A 5 -7.60 -19.09 -1.28
N THR A 6 -8.85 -19.52 -1.24
CA THR A 6 -9.48 -20.36 -2.27
C THR A 6 -10.71 -19.65 -2.80
N TYR A 7 -11.32 -20.16 -3.87
CA TYR A 7 -12.38 -19.43 -4.56
C TYR A 7 -13.61 -20.31 -4.84
N ASN A 8 -14.79 -19.71 -4.70
CA ASN A 8 -16.06 -20.22 -5.23
C ASN A 8 -16.59 -19.22 -6.27
N GLY A 9 -16.28 -19.46 -7.55
CA GLY A 9 -16.38 -18.44 -8.59
C GLY A 9 -15.40 -17.30 -8.28
N LEU A 10 -15.85 -16.05 -8.31
CA LEU A 10 -15.03 -14.89 -7.92
C LEU A 10 -15.08 -14.58 -6.40
N ASN A 11 -15.78 -15.39 -5.60
CA ASN A 11 -15.88 -15.16 -4.17
C ASN A 11 -14.71 -15.82 -3.43
N PRO A 12 -13.85 -15.05 -2.74
CA PRO A 12 -12.75 -15.61 -1.99
C PRO A 12 -13.21 -16.26 -0.68
N ILE A 13 -12.56 -17.35 -0.30
CA ILE A 13 -12.69 -18.08 0.95
C ILE A 13 -11.30 -18.11 1.60
N TYR A 14 -11.17 -17.47 2.76
CA TYR A 14 -9.89 -17.34 3.45
C TYR A 14 -9.72 -18.43 4.52
N ASP A 15 -8.56 -19.09 4.51
CA ASP A 15 -8.12 -20.01 5.55
C ASP A 15 -7.45 -19.22 6.69
N GLU A 16 -8.17 -19.05 7.80
CA GLU A 16 -7.68 -18.27 8.94
C GLU A 16 -6.39 -18.83 9.55
N ILE A 17 -6.21 -20.15 9.55
CA ILE A 17 -5.02 -20.78 10.13
C ILE A 17 -3.80 -20.43 9.28
N LYS A 18 -3.91 -20.60 7.95
CA LYS A 18 -2.84 -20.22 7.02
C LYS A 18 -2.59 -18.73 7.00
N ALA A 19 -3.62 -17.90 7.10
CA ALA A 19 -3.48 -16.45 7.19
C ALA A 19 -2.68 -16.03 8.44
N LYS A 20 -2.99 -16.62 9.60
CA LYS A 20 -2.22 -16.40 10.84
C LYS A 20 -0.78 -16.90 10.74
N GLN A 21 -0.53 -18.00 10.04
CA GLN A 21 0.83 -18.46 9.76
C GLN A 21 1.59 -17.49 8.86
N TYR A 22 0.97 -17.00 7.79
CA TYR A 22 1.58 -16.03 6.89
C TYR A 22 1.84 -14.68 7.58
N LEU A 23 0.93 -14.23 8.44
CA LEU A 23 1.15 -13.05 9.28
C LEU A 23 2.43 -13.18 10.13
N LYS A 24 2.68 -14.36 10.72
CA LYS A 24 3.93 -14.62 11.45
C LYS A 24 5.15 -14.52 10.54
N THR A 25 5.06 -15.03 9.31
CA THR A 25 6.13 -14.89 8.31
C THR A 25 6.44 -13.41 8.03
N ILE A 26 5.41 -12.55 7.90
CA ILE A 26 5.61 -11.11 7.71
C ILE A 26 6.28 -10.47 8.93
N GLN A 27 5.83 -10.82 10.15
CA GLN A 27 6.40 -10.30 11.39
C GLN A 27 7.89 -10.70 11.54
N GLU A 28 8.23 -11.95 11.22
CA GLU A 28 9.61 -12.44 11.22
C GLU A 28 10.46 -11.76 10.14
N PHE A 29 9.90 -11.57 8.94
CA PHE A 29 10.54 -10.82 7.86
C PHE A 29 10.94 -9.40 8.32
N LEU A 30 10.01 -8.68 8.96
CA LEU A 30 10.28 -7.35 9.51
C LEU A 30 11.36 -7.40 10.60
N LYS A 31 11.23 -8.29 11.58
CA LYS A 31 12.19 -8.44 12.68
C LYS A 31 13.61 -8.73 12.18
N ASN A 32 13.75 -9.62 11.19
CA ASN A 32 15.03 -10.03 10.63
C ASN A 32 15.71 -8.88 9.88
N HIS A 33 14.97 -8.14 9.05
CA HIS A 33 15.54 -7.02 8.30
C HIS A 33 15.89 -5.83 9.20
N ALA A 34 15.08 -5.55 10.23
CA ALA A 34 15.43 -4.54 11.22
C ALA A 34 16.75 -4.87 11.93
N LYS A 35 16.94 -6.14 12.33
CA LYS A 35 18.19 -6.63 12.94
C LYS A 35 19.37 -6.52 11.97
N GLN A 36 19.21 -6.93 10.71
CA GLN A 36 20.27 -6.88 9.70
C GLN A 36 20.72 -5.45 9.40
N ALA A 37 19.78 -4.50 9.33
CA ALA A 37 20.06 -3.09 9.11
C ALA A 37 20.55 -2.35 10.37
N ASN A 38 20.59 -3.01 11.53
CA ASN A 38 20.94 -2.43 12.82
C ASN A 38 20.08 -1.19 13.18
N VAL A 39 18.78 -1.26 12.86
CA VAL A 39 17.79 -0.22 13.16
C VAL A 39 16.97 -0.58 14.39
N SER A 40 16.35 0.44 15.00
CA SER A 40 15.52 0.29 16.20
C SER A 40 14.02 0.15 15.93
N GLY A 41 13.57 0.30 14.68
CA GLY A 41 12.14 0.26 14.40
C GLY A 41 11.73 0.67 12.99
N PHE A 42 10.50 1.15 12.86
CA PHE A 42 9.83 1.38 11.58
C PHE A 42 9.11 2.72 11.47
N ILE A 43 9.07 3.25 10.26
CA ILE A 43 8.31 4.42 9.85
C ILE A 43 7.21 4.00 8.89
N VAL A 44 5.98 4.45 9.12
CA VAL A 44 4.83 4.19 8.24
C VAL A 44 4.11 5.49 7.91
N GLY A 45 3.85 5.74 6.63
CA GLY A 45 2.95 6.81 6.21
C GLY A 45 1.50 6.39 6.39
N ILE A 46 0.71 7.17 7.13
CA ILE A 46 -0.70 6.88 7.42
C ILE A 46 -1.59 7.76 6.55
N SER A 47 -2.38 7.12 5.68
CA SER A 47 -3.28 7.81 4.73
C SER A 47 -4.75 7.81 5.14
N GLY A 48 -5.14 6.99 6.13
CA GLY A 48 -6.54 6.68 6.44
C GLY A 48 -7.12 5.55 5.57
N GLY A 49 -6.30 4.94 4.69
CA GLY A 49 -6.63 3.74 3.92
C GLY A 49 -6.17 2.45 4.59
N ILE A 50 -6.73 1.33 4.11
CA ILE A 50 -6.54 0.00 4.71
C ILE A 50 -5.11 -0.52 4.65
N ASP A 51 -4.39 -0.27 3.55
CA ASP A 51 -3.04 -0.79 3.34
C ASP A 51 -2.08 -0.23 4.41
N SER A 52 -2.07 1.10 4.58
CA SER A 52 -1.28 1.76 5.63
C SER A 52 -1.69 1.35 7.04
N ALA A 53 -2.98 1.13 7.29
CA ALA A 53 -3.48 0.70 8.59
C ALA A 53 -3.02 -0.72 8.94
N LEU A 54 -3.06 -1.65 7.98
CA LEU A 54 -2.55 -3.01 8.15
C LEU A 54 -1.04 -3.00 8.37
N VAL A 55 -0.28 -2.29 7.53
CA VAL A 55 1.19 -2.22 7.68
C VAL A 55 1.58 -1.66 9.04
N TYR A 56 0.92 -0.59 9.49
CA TYR A 56 1.15 -0.04 10.82
C TYR A 56 0.81 -1.04 11.94
N ALA A 57 -0.33 -1.73 11.85
CA ALA A 57 -0.72 -2.75 12.82
C ALA A 57 0.30 -3.90 12.91
N ILE A 58 0.78 -4.40 11.77
CA ILE A 58 1.81 -5.43 11.70
C ILE A 58 3.11 -4.91 12.33
N ALA A 59 3.59 -3.73 11.92
CA ALA A 59 4.83 -3.14 12.43
C ALA A 59 4.77 -2.92 13.95
N LYS A 60 3.65 -2.36 14.45
CA LYS A 60 3.40 -2.14 15.88
C LYS A 60 3.41 -3.45 16.67
N SER A 61 2.94 -4.55 16.09
CA SER A 61 3.00 -5.88 16.74
C SER A 61 4.43 -6.44 16.88
N VAL A 62 5.38 -5.97 16.05
CA VAL A 62 6.79 -6.39 16.09
C VAL A 62 7.63 -5.45 16.96
N PHE A 63 7.47 -4.13 16.79
CA PHE A 63 8.15 -3.09 17.57
C PHE A 63 7.13 -2.09 18.14
N PRO A 64 6.48 -2.42 19.28
CA PRO A 64 5.42 -1.58 19.86
C PRO A 64 5.86 -0.16 20.22
N GLN A 65 7.10 0.01 20.68
CA GLN A 65 7.62 1.30 21.17
C GLN A 65 8.43 2.07 20.11
N SER A 66 8.66 1.48 18.95
CA SER A 66 9.56 2.04 17.93
C SER A 66 8.97 1.94 16.52
N THR A 67 7.64 1.89 16.43
CA THR A 67 6.90 2.06 15.18
C THR A 67 6.23 3.42 15.20
N TYR A 68 6.50 4.26 14.20
CA TYR A 68 6.04 5.64 14.14
C TYR A 68 5.13 5.86 12.93
N GLY A 69 3.91 6.36 13.17
CA GLY A 69 2.97 6.75 12.13
C GLY A 69 3.07 8.24 11.79
N PHE A 70 3.11 8.57 10.50
CA PHE A 70 3.14 9.95 10.00
C PHE A 70 1.97 10.25 9.07
N VAL A 71 1.21 11.28 9.40
CA VAL A 71 0.11 11.78 8.58
C VAL A 71 0.59 13.02 7.84
N MET A 72 0.54 12.99 6.51
CA MET A 72 1.16 14.01 5.65
C MET A 72 0.14 14.66 4.69
N PRO A 73 -0.73 15.55 5.19
CA PRO A 73 -1.68 16.28 4.34
C PRO A 73 -0.96 17.21 3.37
N ILE A 74 -1.54 17.33 2.16
CA ILE A 74 -1.14 18.32 1.14
C ILE A 74 -2.42 18.94 0.59
N ILE A 75 -2.56 20.26 0.72
CA ILE A 75 -3.75 21.09 0.41
C ILE A 75 -4.94 20.75 1.31
N LYS A 76 -5.45 19.52 1.25
CA LYS A 76 -6.58 19.06 2.03
C LYS A 76 -6.47 17.56 2.26
N MET A 77 -7.02 17.11 3.38
CA MET A 77 -7.33 15.72 3.67
C MET A 77 -8.83 15.62 3.91
N SER A 78 -9.48 14.53 3.51
CA SER A 78 -10.93 14.40 3.71
C SER A 78 -11.24 14.21 5.20
N ASP A 79 -12.42 14.67 5.64
CA ASP A 79 -12.87 14.45 7.03
C ASP A 79 -13.01 12.96 7.34
N SER A 80 -13.35 12.15 6.33
CA SER A 80 -13.39 10.69 6.41
C SER A 80 -12.01 10.10 6.74
N ASP A 81 -10.96 10.52 6.03
CA ASP A 81 -9.59 10.06 6.30
C ASP A 81 -9.11 10.47 7.70
N LEU A 82 -9.38 11.71 8.10
CA LEU A 82 -9.04 12.20 9.43
C LEU A 82 -9.76 11.44 10.54
N ASN A 83 -11.04 11.11 10.33
CA ASN A 83 -11.80 10.27 11.27
C ASN A 83 -11.24 8.85 11.35
N HIS A 84 -10.88 8.24 10.21
CA HIS A 84 -10.25 6.92 10.17
C HIS A 84 -8.89 6.91 10.88
N ILE A 85 -8.08 7.94 10.66
CA ILE A 85 -6.81 8.13 11.35
C ILE A 85 -7.01 8.18 12.87
N ASN A 86 -7.97 8.98 13.34
CA ASN A 86 -8.30 9.07 14.77
C ASN A 86 -8.80 7.72 15.34
N GLN A 87 -9.60 6.97 14.58
CA GLN A 87 -10.03 5.64 14.98
C GLN A 87 -8.85 4.66 15.08
N LEU A 88 -7.88 4.76 14.16
CA LEU A 88 -6.67 3.94 14.20
C LEU A 88 -5.79 4.29 15.40
N GLU A 89 -5.60 5.58 15.70
CA GLU A 89 -4.90 6.05 16.91
C GLU A 89 -5.51 5.45 18.18
N LYS A 90 -6.85 5.52 18.31
CA LYS A 90 -7.58 4.95 19.46
C LYS A 90 -7.44 3.43 19.56
N GLN A 91 -7.50 2.75 18.42
CA GLN A 91 -7.43 1.28 18.36
C GLN A 91 -6.07 0.75 18.83
N PHE A 92 -4.99 1.48 18.56
CA PHE A 92 -3.63 1.06 18.88
C PHE A 92 -2.99 1.82 20.05
N ASP A 93 -3.77 2.67 20.73
CA ASP A 93 -3.33 3.55 21.82
C ASP A 93 -2.03 4.29 21.46
N ASP A 94 -2.04 4.94 20.29
CA ASP A 94 -0.88 5.68 19.77
C ASP A 94 -1.28 7.01 19.15
N LYS A 95 -0.30 7.90 18.96
CA LYS A 95 -0.48 9.21 18.35
C LYS A 95 0.41 9.38 17.13
N PHE A 96 -0.20 9.72 16.00
CA PHE A 96 0.53 9.94 14.76
C PHE A 96 1.02 11.38 14.67
N THR A 97 2.19 11.54 14.07
CA THR A 97 2.78 12.86 13.84
C THR A 97 2.21 13.46 12.56
N PHE A 98 1.62 14.66 12.66
CA PHE A 98 1.12 15.40 11.51
C PHE A 98 2.17 16.34 10.94
N ILE A 99 2.49 16.19 9.65
CA ILE A 99 3.43 17.04 8.93
C ILE A 99 2.72 17.61 7.70
N ASN A 100 2.35 18.89 7.74
CA ASN A 100 1.71 19.54 6.61
C ASN A 100 2.76 19.87 5.52
N LEU A 101 2.57 19.32 4.32
CA LEU A 101 3.50 19.47 3.19
C LEU A 101 2.98 20.42 2.10
N THR A 102 1.92 21.19 2.40
CA THR A 102 1.25 22.08 1.44
C THR A 102 2.18 23.16 0.89
N GLU A 103 2.94 23.84 1.75
CA GLU A 103 3.87 24.88 1.32
C GLU A 103 5.00 24.31 0.46
N THR A 104 5.54 23.14 0.83
CA THR A 104 6.56 22.45 0.03
C THR A 104 6.03 22.04 -1.34
N PHE A 105 4.78 21.57 -1.39
CA PHE A 105 4.09 21.26 -2.65
C PHE A 105 3.94 22.50 -3.53
N TYR A 106 3.51 23.64 -2.97
CA TYR A 106 3.38 24.88 -3.73
C TYR A 106 4.73 25.41 -4.20
N ALA A 107 5.77 25.36 -3.37
CA ALA A 107 7.11 25.77 -3.77
C ALA A 107 7.61 24.98 -5.00
N ILE A 108 7.49 23.65 -4.98
CA ILE A 108 7.92 22.82 -6.13
C ILE A 108 7.06 23.07 -7.37
N THR A 109 5.73 23.11 -7.23
CA THR A 109 4.84 23.26 -8.37
C THR A 109 4.98 24.64 -9.03
N GLN A 110 5.13 25.71 -8.25
CA GLN A 110 5.37 27.07 -8.75
C GLN A 110 6.74 27.21 -9.44
N ALA A 111 7.79 26.59 -8.89
CA ALA A 111 9.12 26.61 -9.51
C ALA A 111 9.15 25.93 -10.88
N ASN A 112 8.38 24.85 -11.06
CA ASN A 112 8.34 24.09 -12.31
C ASN A 112 7.32 24.61 -13.33
N LYS A 113 6.29 25.36 -12.89
CA LYS A 113 5.21 25.89 -13.73
C LYS A 113 4.53 24.84 -14.63
N SER A 114 4.56 23.57 -14.24
CA SER A 114 3.97 22.48 -15.02
C SER A 114 2.45 22.53 -14.91
N THR A 115 1.76 22.35 -16.03
CA THR A 115 0.30 22.18 -16.09
C THR A 115 -0.10 20.71 -16.26
N HIS A 116 0.86 19.79 -16.32
CA HIS A 116 0.58 18.37 -16.58
C HIS A 116 -0.03 17.71 -15.33
N PRO A 117 -1.29 17.23 -15.36
CA PRO A 117 -2.00 16.77 -14.17
C PRO A 117 -1.27 15.67 -13.39
N LEU A 118 -0.74 14.65 -14.08
CA LEU A 118 -0.02 13.56 -13.42
C LEU A 118 1.31 14.01 -12.80
N SER A 119 1.96 15.04 -13.35
CA SER A 119 3.22 15.54 -12.78
C SER A 119 2.95 16.25 -11.45
N ILE A 120 1.85 17.02 -11.40
CA ILE A 120 1.35 17.67 -10.18
C ILE A 120 0.85 16.63 -9.17
N ALA A 121 0.13 15.60 -9.62
CA ALA A 121 -0.36 14.54 -8.74
C ALA A 121 0.81 13.75 -8.10
N ASN A 122 1.78 13.31 -8.91
CA ASN A 122 2.88 12.45 -8.48
C ASN A 122 3.93 13.17 -7.61
N ILE A 123 3.95 14.50 -7.55
CA ILE A 123 4.85 15.18 -6.59
C ILE A 123 4.40 14.96 -5.14
N LYS A 124 3.10 14.72 -4.90
CA LYS A 124 2.55 14.49 -3.55
C LYS A 124 3.16 13.24 -2.89
N PRO A 125 3.07 12.01 -3.47
CA PRO A 125 3.69 10.84 -2.87
C PRO A 125 5.21 10.91 -2.80
N ARG A 126 5.88 11.64 -3.72
CA ARG A 126 7.33 11.88 -3.64
C ARG A 126 7.72 12.75 -2.44
N LEU A 127 6.96 13.81 -2.16
CA LEU A 127 7.15 14.64 -0.97
C LEU A 127 6.92 13.84 0.32
N ARG A 128 5.91 12.96 0.33
CA ARG A 128 5.67 12.05 1.45
C ARG A 128 6.85 11.09 1.65
N MET A 129 7.32 10.45 0.58
CA MET A 129 8.51 9.58 0.62
C MET A 129 9.73 10.32 1.19
N THR A 130 10.06 11.50 0.68
CA THR A 130 11.16 12.33 1.19
C THR A 130 11.01 12.61 2.69
N THR A 131 9.79 12.92 3.13
CA THR A 131 9.49 13.20 4.54
C THR A 131 9.65 11.95 5.40
N LEU A 132 9.18 10.79 4.94
CA LEU A 132 9.32 9.51 5.66
C LEU A 132 10.80 9.15 5.82
N TYR A 133 11.61 9.28 4.77
CA TYR A 133 13.06 9.01 4.87
C TYR A 133 13.80 10.01 5.76
N TYR A 134 13.42 11.28 5.74
CA TYR A 134 13.94 12.26 6.71
C TYR A 134 13.68 11.81 8.16
N GLN A 135 12.47 11.36 8.45
CA GLN A 135 12.11 10.85 9.78
C GLN A 135 12.79 9.53 10.12
N ALA A 136 12.93 8.63 9.14
CA ALA A 136 13.60 7.34 9.29
C ALA A 136 15.07 7.51 9.71
N GLN A 137 15.79 8.42 9.04
CA GLN A 137 17.17 8.72 9.39
C GLN A 137 17.30 9.32 10.79
N ALA A 138 16.39 10.23 11.17
CA ALA A 138 16.38 10.83 12.50
C ALA A 138 16.07 9.83 13.63
N LYS A 139 15.35 8.73 13.33
CA LYS A 139 14.91 7.73 14.31
C LYS A 139 15.66 6.41 14.24
N ASN A 140 16.68 6.30 13.38
CA ASN A 140 17.38 5.05 13.08
C ASN A 140 16.38 3.91 12.80
N ALA A 141 15.49 4.12 11.82
CA ALA A 141 14.38 3.24 11.48
C ALA A 141 14.33 2.98 9.96
N LEU A 142 13.61 1.93 9.54
CA LEU A 142 13.35 1.65 8.12
C LEU A 142 11.96 2.15 7.71
N VAL A 143 11.82 2.60 6.47
CA VAL A 143 10.53 2.99 5.87
C VAL A 143 9.81 1.75 5.35
N LEU A 144 8.59 1.51 5.83
CA LEU A 144 7.72 0.46 5.31
C LEU A 144 6.80 1.02 4.22
N GLY A 145 6.84 0.40 3.05
CA GLY A 145 5.91 0.67 1.97
C GLY A 145 4.63 -0.12 2.14
N THR A 146 3.56 0.37 1.51
CA THR A 146 2.20 -0.16 1.68
C THR A 146 1.66 -0.77 0.40
N ASP A 147 2.49 -0.92 -0.63
CA ASP A 147 2.10 -1.54 -1.89
C ASP A 147 1.70 -3.00 -1.66
N ASN A 148 0.45 -3.34 -1.96
CA ASN A 148 -0.03 -4.71 -2.00
C ASN A 148 0.29 -5.39 -3.34
N TYR A 149 -0.07 -6.66 -3.48
CA TYR A 149 0.27 -7.43 -4.67
C TYR A 149 -0.41 -6.88 -5.93
N ASP A 150 -1.68 -6.48 -5.83
CA ASP A 150 -2.43 -5.83 -6.91
C ASP A 150 -1.69 -4.60 -7.43
N GLU A 151 -1.44 -3.62 -6.55
CA GLU A 151 -0.77 -2.36 -6.89
C GLU A 151 0.61 -2.60 -7.48
N THR A 152 1.39 -3.50 -6.87
CA THR A 152 2.72 -3.86 -7.35
C THR A 152 2.63 -4.46 -8.75
N PHE A 153 1.76 -5.45 -8.95
CA PHE A 153 1.64 -6.20 -10.20
C PHE A 153 1.27 -5.30 -11.37
N ILE A 154 0.27 -4.42 -11.22
CA ILE A 154 -0.13 -3.51 -12.30
C ILE A 154 0.64 -2.18 -12.31
N GLY A 155 1.55 -1.98 -11.35
CA GLY A 155 2.37 -0.77 -11.22
C GLY A 155 1.55 0.48 -10.86
N TYR A 156 0.49 0.30 -10.06
CA TYR A 156 -0.40 1.36 -9.60
C TYR A 156 0.14 2.05 -8.34
N PHE A 157 1.34 2.60 -8.47
CA PHE A 157 2.03 3.39 -7.46
C PHE A 157 2.94 4.42 -8.15
N THR A 158 3.38 5.44 -7.42
CA THR A 158 4.36 6.41 -7.95
C THR A 158 5.77 5.87 -7.77
N LYS A 159 6.52 5.71 -8.87
CA LYS A 159 7.94 5.35 -8.82
C LYS A 159 8.72 6.43 -8.04
N PHE A 160 9.48 6.01 -7.04
CA PHE A 160 10.17 6.88 -6.07
C PHE A 160 9.23 7.82 -5.30
N GLY A 161 7.96 7.44 -5.16
CA GLY A 161 6.99 8.04 -4.26
C GLY A 161 6.58 7.03 -3.21
N ASP A 162 5.31 6.65 -3.18
CA ASP A 162 4.77 5.56 -2.37
C ASP A 162 5.49 4.22 -2.59
N GLY A 163 5.92 3.92 -3.83
CA GLY A 163 6.77 2.76 -4.11
C GLY A 163 8.24 2.92 -3.74
N GLY A 164 8.62 4.01 -3.07
CA GLY A 164 9.97 4.23 -2.52
C GLY A 164 9.98 3.88 -1.02
N ALA A 165 10.42 2.66 -0.70
CA ALA A 165 10.50 2.15 0.67
C ALA A 165 11.63 1.15 0.83
N ASP A 166 11.97 0.81 2.08
CA ASP A 166 13.02 -0.17 2.38
C ASP A 166 12.47 -1.59 2.39
N LEU A 167 11.23 -1.79 2.89
CA LEU A 167 10.58 -3.09 3.01
C LEU A 167 9.10 -3.00 2.57
N LEU A 168 8.61 -4.03 1.88
CA LEU A 168 7.22 -4.13 1.39
C LEU A 168 6.48 -5.33 2.02
N PRO A 169 6.07 -5.25 3.30
CA PRO A 169 5.56 -6.38 4.07
C PRO A 169 4.29 -7.04 3.49
N ILE A 170 3.53 -6.31 2.67
CA ILE A 170 2.24 -6.77 2.12
C ILE A 170 2.22 -6.91 0.59
N SER A 171 3.36 -6.77 -0.09
CA SER A 171 3.47 -6.84 -1.56
C SER A 171 3.18 -8.21 -2.19
N GLN A 172 2.90 -9.21 -1.35
CA GLN A 172 2.57 -10.59 -1.74
C GLN A 172 1.15 -10.97 -1.31
N LEU A 173 0.34 -10.00 -0.90
CA LEU A 173 -1.06 -10.16 -0.50
C LEU A 173 -1.96 -9.45 -1.51
N THR A 174 -3.00 -10.13 -1.97
CA THR A 174 -4.05 -9.50 -2.77
C THR A 174 -4.87 -8.51 -1.93
N LYS A 175 -5.66 -7.61 -2.53
CA LYS A 175 -6.45 -6.61 -1.79
C LYS A 175 -7.49 -7.30 -0.89
N GLY A 176 -8.06 -8.42 -1.33
CA GLY A 176 -8.91 -9.28 -0.52
C GLY A 176 -8.19 -9.83 0.71
N GLU A 177 -6.97 -10.34 0.54
CA GLU A 177 -6.13 -10.85 1.63
C GLU A 177 -5.71 -9.74 2.60
N VAL A 178 -5.40 -8.54 2.10
CA VAL A 178 -5.15 -7.35 2.93
C VAL A 178 -6.36 -7.04 3.81
N LYS A 179 -7.58 -7.05 3.25
CA LYS A 179 -8.82 -6.86 4.04
C LYS A 179 -8.98 -7.93 5.12
N PHE A 180 -8.69 -9.19 4.77
CA PHE A 180 -8.79 -10.29 5.72
C PHE A 180 -7.79 -10.17 6.87
N LEU A 181 -6.52 -9.88 6.58
CA LEU A 181 -5.50 -9.68 7.62
C LEU A 181 -5.75 -8.41 8.44
N ALA A 182 -6.26 -7.32 7.84
CA ALA A 182 -6.64 -6.11 8.57
C ALA A 182 -7.66 -6.41 9.66
N LYS A 183 -8.66 -7.26 9.36
CA LYS A 183 -9.63 -7.74 10.36
C LYS A 183 -8.96 -8.53 11.48
N LEU A 184 -8.06 -9.47 11.16
CA LEU A 184 -7.33 -10.25 12.17
C LEU A 184 -6.42 -9.38 13.06
N MET A 185 -5.91 -8.28 12.51
CA MET A 185 -5.07 -7.31 13.22
C MET A 185 -5.88 -6.22 13.94
N ASN A 186 -7.20 -6.38 14.04
CA ASN A 186 -8.12 -5.43 14.69
C ASN A 186 -8.09 -4.02 14.10
N VAL A 187 -7.79 -3.87 12.80
CA VAL A 187 -8.00 -2.59 12.12
C VAL A 187 -9.49 -2.21 12.17
N PRO A 188 -9.86 -0.95 12.46
CA PRO A 188 -11.27 -0.56 12.55
C PRO A 188 -12.09 -0.90 11.30
N ASN A 189 -13.30 -1.43 11.49
CA ASN A 189 -14.18 -1.85 10.39
C ASN A 189 -14.53 -0.70 9.42
N SER A 190 -14.59 0.54 9.89
CA SER A 190 -14.76 1.74 9.07
C SER A 190 -13.66 1.90 8.01
N ILE A 191 -12.41 1.56 8.36
CA ILE A 191 -11.28 1.57 7.43
C ILE A 191 -11.36 0.37 6.48
N ILE A 192 -11.69 -0.82 7.00
CA ILE A 192 -11.77 -2.07 6.22
C ILE A 192 -12.84 -1.97 5.12
N ASN A 193 -13.99 -1.37 5.45
CA ASN A 193 -15.14 -1.27 4.55
C ASN A 193 -15.10 -0.02 3.65
N LYS A 194 -14.06 0.81 3.75
CA LYS A 194 -13.88 1.98 2.88
C LYS A 194 -13.52 1.51 1.47
N ASP A 195 -14.14 2.13 0.46
CA ASP A 195 -13.75 1.91 -0.93
C ASP A 195 -12.28 2.37 -1.16
N PRO A 196 -11.44 1.54 -1.82
CA PRO A 196 -10.08 1.92 -2.19
C PRO A 196 -10.04 3.17 -3.09
N SER A 197 -9.10 4.06 -2.79
CA SER A 197 -8.86 5.29 -3.55
C SER A 197 -7.42 5.76 -3.35
N ALA A 198 -6.73 6.08 -4.45
CA ALA A 198 -5.41 6.70 -4.43
C ALA A 198 -5.40 8.16 -3.90
N GLY A 199 -6.58 8.80 -3.75
CA GLY A 199 -6.71 10.14 -3.19
C GLY A 199 -6.00 11.24 -3.99
N LEU A 200 -5.85 11.05 -5.30
CA LEU A 200 -5.14 12.00 -6.17
C LEU A 200 -6.04 13.17 -6.61
N TRP A 201 -7.34 12.92 -6.80
CA TRP A 201 -8.38 13.91 -7.10
C TRP A 201 -9.74 13.52 -6.52
N ASP A 202 -10.64 14.50 -6.34
CA ASP A 202 -11.96 14.30 -5.72
C ASP A 202 -12.84 13.32 -6.51
N GLY A 203 -13.45 12.36 -5.81
CA GLY A 203 -14.38 11.37 -6.38
C GLY A 203 -13.73 10.17 -7.11
N GLN A 204 -12.40 10.06 -7.08
CA GLN A 204 -11.65 8.93 -7.64
C GLN A 204 -11.86 7.64 -6.84
N THR A 205 -12.12 6.53 -7.54
CA THR A 205 -12.02 5.17 -7.00
C THR A 205 -11.11 4.35 -7.91
N ASP A 206 -10.29 3.48 -7.34
CA ASP A 206 -9.28 2.76 -8.10
C ASP A 206 -9.92 1.90 -9.21
N GLU A 207 -11.00 1.17 -8.91
CA GLU A 207 -11.67 0.28 -9.88
C GLU A 207 -12.21 1.02 -11.13
N LYS A 208 -12.67 2.27 -10.96
CA LYS A 208 -13.11 3.10 -12.10
C LYS A 208 -11.96 3.50 -13.00
N GLU A 209 -10.79 3.80 -12.43
CA GLU A 209 -9.58 4.14 -13.20
C GLU A 209 -8.93 2.90 -13.83
N LEU A 210 -8.98 1.77 -13.12
CA LEU A 210 -8.44 0.50 -13.59
C LEU A 210 -9.29 -0.12 -14.69
N GLY A 211 -10.61 0.06 -14.63
CA GLY A 211 -11.57 -0.51 -15.57
C GLY A 211 -11.81 -2.01 -15.34
N PHE A 212 -11.53 -2.49 -14.13
CA PHE A 212 -11.79 -3.82 -13.58
C PHE A 212 -11.79 -3.72 -12.04
N SER A 213 -12.40 -4.69 -11.36
CA SER A 213 -12.47 -4.72 -9.89
C SER A 213 -11.27 -5.39 -9.25
N TYR A 214 -11.03 -5.12 -7.96
CA TYR A 214 -10.03 -5.86 -7.18
C TYR A 214 -10.37 -7.34 -7.10
N ALA A 215 -11.64 -7.72 -6.98
CA ALA A 215 -12.01 -9.14 -6.97
C ALA A 215 -11.60 -9.87 -8.27
N GLN A 216 -11.63 -9.17 -9.42
CA GLN A 216 -11.13 -9.73 -10.69
C GLN A 216 -9.61 -9.81 -10.73
N LEU A 217 -8.90 -8.80 -10.20
CA LEU A 217 -7.44 -8.80 -10.14
C LEU A 217 -6.92 -9.83 -9.13
N ASP A 218 -7.45 -9.87 -7.91
CA ASP A 218 -7.19 -10.90 -6.89
C ASP A 218 -7.32 -12.30 -7.52
N TYR A 219 -8.45 -12.59 -8.19
CA TYR A 219 -8.68 -13.88 -8.83
C TYR A 219 -7.65 -14.19 -9.93
N TYR A 220 -7.30 -13.20 -10.76
CA TYR A 220 -6.26 -13.34 -11.78
C TYR A 220 -4.90 -13.69 -11.16
N LEU A 221 -4.53 -12.98 -10.09
CA LEU A 221 -3.26 -13.13 -9.39
C LEU A 221 -3.11 -14.48 -8.69
N ASP A 222 -4.18 -14.97 -8.05
CA ASP A 222 -4.16 -16.25 -7.33
C ASP A 222 -4.16 -17.48 -8.26
N HIS A 223 -4.41 -17.28 -9.56
CA HIS A 223 -4.46 -18.35 -10.57
C HIS A 223 -3.49 -18.14 -11.75
N LEU A 224 -2.40 -17.40 -11.54
CA LEU A 224 -1.34 -17.23 -12.56
C LEU A 224 -0.75 -18.56 -13.05
N ASP A 225 -0.81 -19.61 -12.23
CA ASP A 225 -0.38 -20.97 -12.55
C ASP A 225 -1.44 -21.81 -13.29
N ASN A 226 -2.68 -21.31 -13.41
CA ASN A 226 -3.79 -21.99 -14.09
C ASN A 226 -4.57 -21.02 -15.00
N TYR A 227 -3.94 -20.67 -16.12
CA TYR A 227 -4.47 -19.66 -17.04
C TYR A 227 -5.77 -20.09 -17.74
N ASP A 228 -6.02 -21.38 -17.91
CA ASP A 228 -7.30 -21.88 -18.44
C ASP A 228 -8.46 -21.54 -17.50
N LEU A 229 -8.25 -21.69 -16.19
CA LEU A 229 -9.24 -21.32 -15.18
C LEU A 229 -9.48 -19.81 -15.13
N VAL A 230 -8.43 -19.01 -15.34
CA VAL A 230 -8.54 -17.54 -15.50
C VAL A 230 -9.45 -17.20 -16.69
N LYS A 231 -9.21 -17.78 -17.87
CA LYS A 231 -10.03 -17.54 -19.07
C LYS A 231 -11.48 -17.98 -18.94
N GLN A 232 -11.75 -19.02 -18.15
CA GLN A 232 -13.11 -19.50 -17.89
C GLN A 232 -13.93 -18.55 -17.00
N ASN A 233 -13.27 -17.79 -16.12
CA ASN A 233 -13.95 -16.99 -15.09
C ASN A 233 -13.80 -15.48 -15.28
N LEU A 234 -12.84 -15.01 -16.08
CA LEU A 234 -12.64 -13.60 -16.39
C LEU A 234 -12.83 -13.33 -17.88
N PRO A 235 -13.52 -12.23 -18.25
CA PRO A 235 -13.59 -11.79 -19.64
C PRO A 235 -12.20 -11.48 -20.21
N GLU A 236 -11.97 -11.86 -21.47
CA GLU A 236 -10.71 -11.60 -22.19
C GLU A 236 -10.34 -10.11 -22.19
N THR A 237 -11.34 -9.22 -22.24
CA THR A 237 -11.13 -7.77 -22.18
C THR A 237 -10.53 -7.30 -20.85
N ILE A 238 -10.83 -7.98 -19.74
CA ILE A 238 -10.28 -7.68 -18.41
C ILE A 238 -8.86 -8.22 -18.31
N ILE A 239 -8.64 -9.47 -18.74
CA ILE A 239 -7.31 -10.11 -18.79
C ILE A 239 -6.33 -9.23 -19.57
N ASN A 240 -6.71 -8.80 -20.78
CA ASN A 240 -5.88 -7.96 -21.64
C ASN A 240 -5.56 -6.60 -20.98
N LYS A 241 -6.48 -6.00 -20.22
CA LYS A 241 -6.22 -4.75 -19.48
C LYS A 241 -5.21 -4.96 -18.36
N ILE A 242 -5.35 -6.03 -17.58
CA ILE A 242 -4.43 -6.39 -16.49
C ILE A 242 -3.02 -6.60 -17.04
N GLU A 243 -2.89 -7.43 -18.08
CA GLU A 243 -1.61 -7.73 -18.72
C GLU A 243 -0.97 -6.50 -19.37
N HIS A 244 -1.78 -5.66 -20.03
CA HIS A 244 -1.29 -4.40 -20.58
C HIS A 244 -0.72 -3.50 -19.48
N LYS A 245 -1.45 -3.27 -18.39
CA LYS A 245 -0.98 -2.45 -17.26
C LYS A 245 0.28 -3.03 -16.61
N HIS A 246 0.33 -4.35 -16.42
CA HIS A 246 1.52 -5.04 -15.95
C HIS A 246 2.71 -4.76 -16.87
N LYS A 247 2.57 -5.01 -18.17
CA LYS A 247 3.65 -4.86 -19.15
C LYS A 247 4.20 -3.43 -19.22
N ILE A 248 3.34 -2.41 -19.34
CA ILE A 248 3.80 -1.03 -19.49
C ILE A 248 4.44 -0.45 -18.22
N SER A 249 4.20 -1.06 -17.07
CA SER A 249 4.71 -0.61 -15.77
C SER A 249 5.92 -1.40 -15.29
N GLN A 250 6.47 -2.33 -16.08
CA GLN A 250 7.60 -3.17 -15.68
C GLN A 250 8.79 -2.36 -15.16
N HIS A 251 9.07 -1.23 -15.80
CA HIS A 251 10.15 -0.32 -15.39
C HIS A 251 9.98 0.24 -13.96
N LYS A 252 8.80 0.16 -13.34
CA LYS A 252 8.58 0.56 -11.94
C LYS A 252 8.98 -0.53 -10.95
N ARG A 253 8.91 -1.81 -11.36
CA ARG A 253 9.27 -2.98 -10.54
C ARG A 253 10.71 -3.44 -10.72
N ASP A 254 11.33 -3.08 -11.84
CA ASP A 254 12.72 -3.42 -12.09
C ASP A 254 13.67 -2.58 -11.23
N ALA A 255 14.77 -3.21 -10.81
CA ALA A 255 15.92 -2.50 -10.28
C ALA A 255 16.44 -1.49 -11.32
N ILE A 256 17.19 -0.48 -10.87
CA ILE A 256 17.80 0.50 -11.77
C ILE A 256 18.71 -0.24 -12.77
N TYR A 257 18.42 -0.12 -14.07
CA TYR A 257 19.21 -0.73 -15.13
C TYR A 257 20.64 -0.18 -15.13
N LYS A 258 21.62 -1.07 -15.27
CA LYS A 258 23.05 -0.74 -15.33
C LYS A 258 23.64 -1.36 -16.60
N PRO A 259 24.55 -0.67 -17.31
CA PRO A 259 25.32 -1.31 -18.36
C PRO A 259 26.11 -2.48 -17.76
N GLN A 260 26.25 -3.56 -18.54
CA GLN A 260 27.12 -4.69 -18.21
C GLN A 260 28.58 -4.34 -18.50
#